data_AF-A0AAW0LHW1-F1
#
_entry.id   AF-A0AAW0LHW1-F1
#
_cell.length_a   1.000
_cell.length_b   1.000
_cell.length_c   1.000
_cell.angle_alpha   90.00
_cell.angle_beta   90.00
_cell.angle_gamma   90.00
#
_symmetry.space_group_name_H-M   'P 1'
#
loop_
_entity.id
_entity.type
_entity.pdbx_description
1 polymer ?
#
loop_
_entity_poly.entity_id
_entity_poly.type
_entity_poly.pdbx_seq_one_letter_code
_entity_poly.pdbx_strand_id
1 'polypeptide(L)'
;MNPRLQNNLRIQLGSNVSLLLGLDVLELGIVFHSVFIGVDMGASQSVATIRPLLVALSFHQFFEGVGLGGCTAQAQFKSKSSAIMSFFFSLTTPLGIVVGIGRSSTYNDNSRTALIVEGTFNALAAGIYSHIYGTC
;
A
#
# COMPACT_ATOMS: atom_id res chain seq x y z
N MET A 1 38.72 3.87 -18.21
CA MET A 1 37.80 3.49 -17.11
C MET A 1 37.39 2.04 -17.32
N ASN A 2 37.40 1.19 -16.29
CA ASN A 2 37.19 -0.25 -16.44
C ASN A 2 35.70 -0.57 -16.74
N PRO A 3 35.37 -1.30 -17.82
CA PRO A 3 33.99 -1.62 -18.20
C PRO A 3 33.24 -2.45 -17.14
N ARG A 4 33.94 -3.25 -16.33
CA ARG A 4 33.35 -3.97 -15.18
C ARG A 4 32.87 -3.00 -14.09
N LEU A 5 33.60 -1.91 -13.87
CA LEU A 5 33.25 -0.90 -12.88
C LEU A 5 32.03 -0.08 -13.34
N GLN A 6 31.94 0.24 -14.63
CA GLN A 6 30.76 0.91 -15.22
C GLN A 6 29.51 0.03 -15.15
N ASN A 7 29.61 -1.27 -15.41
CA ASN A 7 28.48 -2.18 -15.30
C ASN A 7 28.01 -2.33 -13.84
N ASN A 8 28.93 -2.48 -12.89
CA ASN A 8 28.57 -2.55 -11.46
C ASN A 8 27.90 -1.26 -10.97
N LEU A 9 28.36 -0.10 -11.44
CA LEU A 9 27.77 1.19 -11.10
C LEU A 9 26.38 1.37 -11.71
N ARG A 10 26.17 0.94 -12.97
CA ARG A 10 24.86 0.96 -13.64
C ARG A 10 23.86 -0.01 -13.02
N ILE A 11 24.31 -1.19 -12.59
CA ILE A 11 23.48 -2.18 -11.89
C ILE A 11 23.08 -1.66 -10.50
N GLN A 12 24.04 -1.12 -9.74
CA GLN A 12 23.78 -0.46 -8.44
C GLN A 12 22.80 0.71 -8.59
N LEU A 13 23.03 1.60 -9.57
CA LEU A 13 22.14 2.74 -9.81
C LEU A 13 20.74 2.28 -10.26
N GLY A 14 20.66 1.29 -11.16
CA GLY A 14 19.40 0.71 -11.63
C GLY A 14 18.61 0.06 -10.51
N SER A 15 19.28 -0.66 -9.60
CA SER A 15 18.67 -1.28 -8.42
C SER A 15 18.14 -0.24 -7.44
N ASN A 16 18.90 0.81 -7.14
CA ASN A 16 18.45 1.89 -6.24
C ASN A 16 17.27 2.68 -6.82
N VAL A 17 17.27 2.93 -8.14
CA VAL A 17 16.16 3.62 -8.81
C VAL A 17 14.92 2.73 -8.88
N SER A 18 15.06 1.43 -9.19
CA SER A 18 13.92 0.50 -9.17
C SER A 18 13.31 0.34 -7.78
N LEU A 19 14.14 0.30 -6.74
CA LEU A 19 13.67 0.20 -5.35
C LEU A 19 12.92 1.47 -4.93
N LEU A 20 13.43 2.65 -5.29
CA LEU A 20 12.78 3.93 -4.99
C LEU A 20 11.43 4.05 -5.71
N LEU A 21 11.40 3.81 -7.03
CA LEU A 21 10.17 3.86 -7.83
C LEU A 21 9.16 2.81 -7.37
N GLY A 22 9.64 1.62 -7.00
CA GLY A 22 8.81 0.55 -6.49
C GLY A 22 8.13 0.92 -5.16
N LEU A 23 8.87 1.54 -4.24
CA LEU A 23 8.34 1.96 -2.95
C LEU A 23 7.34 3.11 -3.06
N ASP A 24 7.57 4.07 -3.96
CA ASP A 24 6.61 5.15 -4.24
C ASP A 24 5.27 4.60 -4.80
N VAL A 25 5.33 3.65 -5.73
CA VAL A 25 4.09 3.06 -6.29
C VAL A 25 3.42 2.11 -5.30
N LEU A 26 4.18 1.41 -4.47
CA LEU A 26 3.64 0.60 -3.38
C LEU A 26 2.93 1.48 -2.34
N GLU A 27 3.54 2.59 -1.94
CA GLU A 27 2.92 3.55 -1.02
C GLU A 27 1.63 4.14 -1.61
N LEU A 28 1.63 4.50 -2.90
CA LEU A 28 0.44 4.96 -3.60
C LEU A 28 -0.67 3.90 -3.62
N GLY A 29 -0.31 2.65 -3.91
CA GLY A 29 -1.21 1.50 -3.92
C GLY A 29 -1.86 1.25 -2.56
N ILE A 30 -1.04 1.24 -1.50
CA ILE A 30 -1.48 1.12 -0.11
C ILE A 30 -2.43 2.26 0.25
N VAL A 31 -2.10 3.51 -0.11
CA VAL A 31 -2.94 4.67 0.21
C VAL A 31 -4.32 4.57 -0.43
N PHE A 32 -4.39 4.24 -1.72
CA PHE A 32 -5.68 4.10 -2.39
C PHE A 32 -6.48 2.91 -1.86
N HIS A 33 -5.86 1.74 -1.75
CA HIS A 33 -6.53 0.51 -1.30
C HIS A 33 -7.07 0.66 0.13
N SER A 34 -6.25 1.19 1.04
CA SER A 34 -6.60 1.35 2.46
C SER A 34 -7.72 2.37 2.68
N VAL A 35 -7.82 3.41 1.82
CA VAL A 35 -8.90 4.41 1.92
C VAL A 35 -10.23 3.82 1.48
N PHE A 36 -10.29 3.09 0.35
CA PHE A 36 -11.54 2.50 -0.13
C PHE A 36 -12.08 1.46 0.85
N ILE A 37 -11.23 0.53 1.32
CA ILE A 37 -11.62 -0.46 2.32
C ILE A 37 -12.08 0.22 3.62
N GLY A 38 -11.38 1.27 4.06
CA GLY A 38 -11.77 2.03 5.24
C GLY A 38 -13.15 2.67 5.08
N VAL A 39 -13.41 3.29 3.93
CA VAL A 39 -14.71 3.92 3.62
C VAL A 39 -15.83 2.88 3.59
N ASP A 40 -15.62 1.74 2.93
CA ASP A 40 -16.59 0.63 2.89
C ASP A 40 -16.92 0.12 4.31
N MET A 41 -15.88 -0.12 5.12
CA MET A 41 -16.06 -0.60 6.49
C MET A 41 -16.76 0.44 7.37
N GLY A 42 -16.43 1.73 7.21
CA GLY A 42 -17.05 2.83 7.96
C GLY A 42 -18.49 3.14 7.54
N ALA A 43 -18.84 2.90 6.28
CA ALA A 43 -20.19 3.08 5.78
C ALA A 43 -21.13 1.94 6.15
N SER A 44 -20.59 0.73 6.35
CA SER A 44 -21.36 -0.46 6.69
C SER A 44 -22.14 -0.30 7.99
N GLN A 45 -23.44 -0.61 7.96
CA GLN A 45 -24.34 -0.57 9.13
C GLN A 45 -24.53 -1.95 9.78
N SER A 46 -24.02 -3.02 9.17
CA SER A 46 -24.20 -4.40 9.62
C SER A 46 -22.98 -4.89 10.38
N VAL A 47 -23.12 -5.14 11.68
CA VAL A 47 -22.07 -5.74 12.51
C VAL A 47 -21.67 -7.14 12.01
N ALA A 48 -22.60 -7.86 11.37
CA ALA A 48 -22.33 -9.17 10.76
C ALA A 48 -21.40 -9.08 9.54
N THR A 49 -21.33 -7.92 8.88
CA THR A 49 -20.42 -7.65 7.76
C THR A 49 -19.09 -7.06 8.27
N ILE A 50 -19.15 -6.14 9.23
CA ILE A 50 -17.95 -5.46 9.78
C ILE A 50 -17.01 -6.44 10.48
N ARG A 51 -17.54 -7.37 11.30
CA ARG A 51 -16.70 -8.28 12.10
C ARG A 51 -15.78 -9.17 11.24
N PRO A 52 -16.28 -9.89 10.22
CA PRO A 52 -15.42 -10.65 9.31
C PRO A 52 -14.44 -9.75 8.55
N LEU A 53 -14.90 -8.59 8.07
CA LEU A 53 -14.05 -7.64 7.34
C LEU A 53 -12.87 -7.17 8.19
N LEU A 54 -13.12 -6.81 9.45
CA LEU A 54 -12.10 -6.33 10.37
C LEU A 54 -11.04 -7.39 10.66
N VAL A 55 -11.47 -8.65 10.85
CA VAL A 55 -10.53 -9.78 11.05
C VAL A 55 -9.69 -9.99 9.78
N ALA A 56 -10.33 -10.06 8.61
CA ALA A 56 -9.63 -10.25 7.33
C ALA A 56 -8.64 -9.10 7.05
N LEU A 57 -9.06 -7.86 7.27
CA LEU A 57 -8.25 -6.66 7.07
C LEU A 57 -7.08 -6.59 8.05
N SER A 58 -7.26 -7.03 9.30
CA SER A 58 -6.17 -7.07 10.29
C SER A 58 -5.05 -8.00 9.85
N PHE A 59 -5.38 -9.19 9.32
CA PHE A 59 -4.37 -10.10 8.78
C PHE A 59 -3.74 -9.54 7.50
N HIS A 60 -4.54 -8.93 6.61
CA HIS A 60 -4.04 -8.33 5.38
C HIS A 60 -3.03 -7.22 5.66
N GLN A 61 -3.43 -6.23 6.47
CA GLN A 61 -2.60 -5.08 6.86
C GLN A 61 -1.35 -5.52 7.63
N PHE A 62 -1.42 -6.61 8.40
CA PHE A 62 -0.24 -7.18 9.06
C PHE A 62 0.80 -7.65 8.03
N PHE A 63 0.39 -8.45 7.05
CA PHE A 63 1.32 -8.96 6.03
C PHE A 63 1.83 -7.86 5.10
N GLU A 64 1.00 -6.88 4.75
CA GLU A 64 1.45 -5.70 3.98
C GLU A 64 2.45 -4.85 4.76
N GLY A 65 2.25 -4.69 6.08
CA GLY A 65 3.16 -3.93 6.95
C GLY A 65 4.52 -4.61 7.16
N VAL A 66 4.53 -5.94 7.36
CA VAL A 66 5.77 -6.74 7.37
C VAL A 66 6.47 -6.65 6.01
N GLY A 67 5.68 -6.71 4.95
CA GLY A 67 6.01 -6.38 3.56
C GLY A 67 6.89 -5.15 3.40
N LEU A 68 6.26 -4.02 3.70
CA LEU A 68 6.82 -2.69 3.62
C LEU A 68 8.06 -2.51 4.51
N GLY A 69 8.01 -3.05 5.73
CA GLY A 69 9.10 -3.00 6.69
C GLY A 69 10.37 -3.71 6.20
N GLY A 70 10.21 -4.89 5.59
CA GLY A 70 11.31 -5.63 4.96
C GLY A 70 12.00 -4.84 3.87
N CYS A 71 11.24 -4.32 2.90
CA CYS A 71 11.80 -3.52 1.80
C CYS A 71 12.44 -2.21 2.30
N THR A 72 11.84 -1.56 3.29
CA THR A 72 12.39 -0.32 3.88
C THR A 72 13.72 -0.57 4.60
N ALA A 73 13.88 -1.72 5.26
CA ALA A 73 15.13 -2.12 5.90
C ALA A 73 16.25 -2.38 4.86
N GLN A 74 15.90 -2.94 3.70
CA GLN A 74 16.84 -3.20 2.62
C GLN A 74 17.22 -1.94 1.82
N ALA A 75 16.28 -1.01 1.66
CA ALA A 75 16.49 0.27 0.97
C ALA A 75 17.45 1.22 1.70
N GLN A 76 17.87 0.89 2.92
CA GLN A 76 18.72 1.72 3.78
C GLN A 76 18.20 3.18 3.86
N PHE A 77 16.88 3.35 3.86
CA PHE A 77 16.28 4.68 3.92
C PHE A 77 16.67 5.39 5.22
N LYS A 78 16.82 6.72 5.12
CA LYS A 78 16.99 7.54 6.32
C LYS A 78 15.78 7.32 7.23
N SER A 79 16.02 7.19 8.53
CA SER A 79 15.00 6.96 9.55
C SER A 79 13.77 7.89 9.42
N LYS A 80 13.96 9.14 8.99
CA LYS A 80 12.86 10.08 8.72
C LYS A 80 11.92 9.62 7.58
N SER A 81 12.45 9.09 6.48
CA SER A 81 11.65 8.63 5.33
C SER A 81 10.88 7.36 5.68
N SER A 82 11.52 6.42 6.38
CA SER A 82 10.86 5.22 6.91
C SER A 82 9.73 5.56 7.90
N ALA A 83 9.94 6.55 8.77
CA ALA A 83 8.92 7.02 9.69
C ALA A 83 7.72 7.68 8.97
N ILE A 84 7.97 8.43 7.90
CA ILE A 84 6.90 9.06 7.08
C ILE A 84 6.05 7.99 6.39
N MET A 85 6.66 6.98 5.75
CA MET A 85 5.92 5.86 5.14
C MET A 85 5.09 5.10 6.18
N SER A 86 5.68 4.79 7.34
CA SER A 86 4.97 4.10 8.43
C SER A 86 3.78 4.90 8.96
N PHE A 87 3.92 6.22 9.02
CA PHE A 87 2.85 7.14 9.41
C PHE A 87 1.70 7.13 8.40
N PHE A 88 1.99 7.28 7.10
CA PHE A 88 0.94 7.26 6.07
C PHE A 88 0.24 5.92 5.98
N PHE A 89 0.97 4.80 6.06
CA PHE A 89 0.43 3.44 6.14
C PHE A 89 -0.57 3.28 7.29
N SER A 90 -0.22 3.79 8.48
CA SER A 90 -1.07 3.64 9.68
C SER A 90 -2.28 4.59 9.67
N LEU A 91 -2.17 5.74 9.01
CA LEU A 91 -3.20 6.78 9.06
C LEU A 91 -4.29 6.63 7.98
N THR A 92 -3.98 6.00 6.85
CA THR A 92 -4.92 5.95 5.72
C THR A 92 -6.18 5.15 6.00
N THR A 93 -6.06 3.96 6.61
CA THR A 93 -7.24 3.13 6.95
C THR A 93 -8.17 3.81 7.97
N PRO A 94 -7.69 4.38 9.09
CA PRO A 94 -8.52 5.16 10.01
C PRO A 94 -9.20 6.35 9.36
N LEU A 95 -8.49 7.09 8.49
CA LEU A 95 -9.09 8.20 7.75
C LEU A 95 -10.23 7.73 6.83
N GLY A 96 -10.03 6.61 6.13
CA GLY A 96 -11.07 5.99 5.31
C GLY A 96 -12.31 5.65 6.14
N ILE A 97 -12.13 5.04 7.32
CA ILE A 97 -13.23 4.69 8.25
C ILE A 97 -14.01 5.93 8.68
N VAL A 98 -13.30 7.00 9.09
CA VAL A 98 -13.95 8.27 9.50
C VAL A 98 -14.77 8.86 8.35
N VAL A 99 -14.22 8.85 7.13
CA VAL A 99 -14.93 9.32 5.93
C VAL A 99 -16.14 8.43 5.61
N GLY A 100 -16.00 7.10 5.73
CA GLY A 100 -17.08 6.13 5.55
C GLY A 100 -18.24 6.35 6.52
N ILE A 101 -17.93 6.56 7.81
CA ILE A 101 -18.93 6.89 8.83
C ILE A 101 -19.66 8.19 8.46
N GLY A 102 -18.91 9.23 8.08
CA GLY A 102 -19.45 10.54 7.72
C GLY A 102 -20.32 10.55 6.46
N ARG A 103 -20.08 9.63 5.51
CA ARG A 103 -20.85 9.51 4.26
C ARG A 103 -21.80 8.32 4.23
N SER A 104 -21.91 7.56 5.32
CA SER A 104 -22.66 6.30 5.44
C SER A 104 -24.12 6.38 4.95
N SER A 105 -24.78 7.54 5.08
CA SER A 105 -26.17 7.75 4.64
C SER A 105 -26.36 7.88 3.12
N THR A 106 -25.29 8.12 2.36
CA THR A 106 -25.33 8.35 0.89
C THR A 106 -24.37 7.45 0.13
N TYR A 107 -23.65 6.59 0.85
CA TYR A 107 -22.63 5.73 0.28
C TYR A 107 -23.26 4.54 -0.45
N ASN A 108 -22.68 4.19 -1.60
CA ASN A 108 -23.10 3.05 -2.40
C ASN A 108 -21.88 2.16 -2.66
N ASP A 109 -21.75 1.15 -1.82
CA ASP A 109 -20.68 0.15 -1.75
C ASP A 109 -20.54 -0.64 -3.07
N ASN A 110 -21.54 -0.59 -3.96
CA ASN A 110 -21.56 -1.26 -5.27
C ASN A 110 -21.30 -0.33 -6.45
N SER A 111 -20.73 0.85 -6.22
CA SER A 111 -20.33 1.74 -7.31
C SER A 111 -19.29 1.08 -8.21
N ARG A 112 -19.70 0.67 -9.42
CA ARG A 112 -18.82 0.03 -10.44
C ARG A 112 -17.53 0.81 -10.67
N THR A 113 -17.59 2.15 -10.64
CA THR A 113 -16.42 3.00 -10.84
C THR A 113 -15.42 2.89 -9.68
N ALA A 114 -15.91 2.81 -8.43
CA ALA A 114 -15.05 2.67 -7.25
C ALA A 114 -14.32 1.32 -7.28
N LEU A 115 -15.06 0.23 -7.54
CA LEU A 115 -14.50 -1.13 -7.63
C LEU A 115 -13.48 -1.28 -8.76
N ILE A 116 -13.70 -0.66 -9.93
CA ILE A 116 -12.74 -0.69 -11.04
C ILE A 116 -11.47 0.07 -10.70
N VAL A 117 -11.59 1.25 -10.09
CA VAL A 117 -10.45 2.07 -9.68
C VAL A 117 -9.63 1.32 -8.63
N GLU A 118 -10.28 0.85 -7.57
CA GLU A 118 -9.62 0.07 -6.52
C GLU A 118 -8.94 -1.18 -7.07
N GLY A 119 -9.65 -1.99 -7.88
CA GLY A 119 -9.10 -3.20 -8.47
C GLY A 119 -7.90 -2.95 -9.38
N THR A 120 -7.90 -1.83 -10.13
CA THR A 120 -6.79 -1.46 -11.01
C THR A 120 -5.56 -1.05 -10.19
N PHE A 121 -5.73 -0.18 -9.19
CA PHE A 121 -4.64 0.25 -8.32
C PHE A 121 -4.09 -0.92 -7.49
N ASN A 122 -4.95 -1.81 -7.00
CA ASN A 122 -4.53 -2.98 -6.23
C ASN A 122 -3.78 -4.00 -7.10
N ALA A 123 -4.22 -4.25 -8.34
CA ALA A 123 -3.49 -5.11 -9.27
C ALA A 123 -2.11 -4.55 -9.65
N LEU A 124 -2.02 -3.23 -9.87
CA LEU A 124 -0.75 -2.53 -10.10
C LEU A 124 0.17 -2.62 -8.88
N ALA A 125 -0.37 -2.38 -7.69
CA ALA A 125 0.35 -2.48 -6.43
C ALA A 125 0.87 -3.91 -6.19
N ALA A 126 0.03 -4.93 -6.37
CA ALA A 126 0.41 -6.33 -6.20
C ALA A 126 1.49 -6.80 -7.18
N GLY A 127 1.43 -6.34 -8.44
CA GLY A 127 2.46 -6.64 -9.44
C GLY A 127 3.81 -6.03 -9.10
N ILE A 128 3.81 -4.78 -8.63
CA ILE A 128 5.02 -4.08 -8.20
C ILE A 128 5.54 -4.63 -6.87
N TYR A 129 4.65 -4.94 -5.93
CA TYR A 129 4.98 -5.61 -4.68
C TYR A 129 5.69 -6.93 -4.95
N SER A 130 5.15 -7.78 -5.83
CA SER A 130 5.76 -9.06 -6.21
C SER A 130 7.12 -8.89 -6.92
N HIS A 131 7.27 -7.84 -7.73
CA HIS A 131 8.52 -7.52 -8.41
C HIS A 131 9.62 -7.07 -7.43
N ILE A 132 9.27 -6.15 -6.51
CA ILE A 132 10.19 -5.65 -5.47
C ILE A 132 10.53 -6.78 -4.51
N TYR A 133 9.56 -7.55 -4.04
CA TYR A 133 9.83 -8.67 -3.12
C TYR A 133 10.72 -9.76 -3.75
N GLY A 134 10.65 -9.94 -5.07
CA GLY A 134 11.54 -10.85 -5.79
C GLY A 134 12.93 -10.27 -6.08
N THR A 135 13.14 -8.98 -5.87
CA THR A 135 14.44 -8.29 -6.02
C THR A 135 15.06 -7.83 -4.69
N CYS A 136 14.27 -7.89 -3.61
CA CYS A 136 14.69 -7.84 -2.22
C CYS A 136 15.18 -9.21 -1.72
#